data_AF-A0A372UGC7-F1
#
_entry.id   AF-A0A372UGC7-F1
#
_cell.length_a   1.000
_cell.length_b   1.000
_cell.length_c   1.000
_cell.angle_alpha   90.00
_cell.angle_beta   90.00
_cell.angle_gamma   90.00
#
_symmetry.space_group_name_H-M   'P 1'
#
loop_
_entity.id
_entity.type
_entity.pdbx_description
1 polymer ?
#
loop_
_entity_poly.entity_id
_entity_poly.type
_entity_poly.pdbx_seq_one_letter_code
_entity_poly.pdbx_strand_id
1 'polypeptide(L)'
;MKKKDNMEQEFDTVPDLPENFEKTCFECLSPIRIYYRREGKSANCVCGNCGKKFIKGGIKRQMQYEDYMPPKKGEIGTCPYCGNKGPWEWKRVTHIFSESYKVLILQKTTDNDLIARTFLISQDYSQKGMIRKCQEIRRIFFRKGDTYKFYNRYCYSSKGWKRTWDTSSGGEGYQEDVIYTGWEEEIKHSNFKYFFDICQYAFGTGVIQRSWLMLDALESCANNPAMEMFFKAGMYKLVDFMIRRKGITKYINRRAGTPLKQLRLADKAMLNRLIREKGDVDYLKILQLETKTGEQYTEKQEKFIKEIYKSWGGEKKLKQLLTYMSLEKLMNRVERYRKENNQSLYQTMNRYCDYLEMRKELGYDMENEVFLFPKNLEKKHQEMVNEKNKRTDELYITKVKNEYGEIEKRFKKLDRKYHYEKDGLEIRPVKDAEEIVMEGRKQHHCVGREVYLKKHNQGKSYILLLRKKEEPNVPYYTIEIRGEEILQWYGKFDKKPDKEQVDEWLQKYVDYLKIKEKKVRKIA
;
A
#
# COMPACT_ATOMS: atom_id res chain seq x y z
N MET A 1 22.62 11.23 20.01
CA MET A 1 23.06 10.64 21.29
C MET A 1 22.08 9.56 21.75
N LYS A 2 20.88 9.86 22.28
CA LYS A 2 19.94 8.85 22.83
C LYS A 2 19.70 7.54 22.05
N LYS A 3 19.68 7.55 20.70
CA LYS A 3 19.50 6.31 19.90
C LYS A 3 20.76 5.44 19.81
N LYS A 4 21.94 6.06 19.79
CA LYS A 4 23.22 5.34 19.66
C LYS A 4 23.61 4.72 21.01
N ASP A 5 23.42 5.47 22.09
CA ASP A 5 23.68 5.02 23.46
C ASP A 5 22.75 3.84 23.84
N ASN A 6 21.50 3.83 23.37
CA ASN A 6 20.57 2.70 23.55
C ASN A 6 20.96 1.46 22.71
N MET A 7 21.53 1.64 21.50
CA MET A 7 21.94 0.51 20.66
C MET A 7 23.17 -0.23 21.21
N GLU A 8 24.17 0.51 21.72
CA GLU A 8 25.37 -0.09 22.32
C GLU A 8 24.99 -0.90 23.57
N GLN A 9 24.13 -0.35 24.43
CA GLN A 9 23.59 -1.06 25.59
C GLN A 9 22.86 -2.36 25.23
N GLU A 10 22.00 -2.34 24.21
CA GLU A 10 21.33 -3.57 23.73
C GLU A 10 22.35 -4.58 23.20
N PHE A 11 23.37 -4.12 22.49
CA PHE A 11 24.37 -5.00 21.87
C PHE A 11 25.29 -5.67 22.88
N ASP A 12 25.52 -5.04 24.04
CA ASP A 12 26.29 -5.63 25.15
C ASP A 12 25.60 -6.87 25.75
N THR A 13 24.27 -6.98 25.60
CA THR A 13 23.50 -8.14 26.08
C THR A 13 23.51 -9.35 25.15
N VAL A 14 24.13 -9.21 23.97
CA VAL A 14 24.12 -10.23 22.92
C VAL A 14 25.16 -11.30 23.24
N PRO A 15 24.76 -12.58 23.37
CA PRO A 15 25.70 -13.64 23.63
C PRO A 15 26.59 -13.94 22.41
N ASP A 16 27.73 -14.56 22.68
CA ASP A 16 28.58 -15.12 21.64
C ASP A 16 27.84 -16.21 20.83
N LEU A 17 28.32 -16.46 19.62
CA LEU A 17 27.81 -17.54 18.80
C LEU A 17 28.29 -18.90 19.34
N PRO A 18 27.50 -19.98 19.21
CA PRO A 18 27.99 -21.33 19.47
C PRO A 18 29.27 -21.61 18.69
N GLU A 19 30.25 -22.28 19.31
CA GLU A 19 31.58 -22.52 18.70
C GLU A 19 31.50 -23.20 17.32
N ASN A 20 30.50 -24.07 17.12
CA ASN A 20 30.28 -24.80 15.87
C ASN A 20 29.35 -24.10 14.88
N PHE A 21 28.79 -22.92 15.20
CA PHE A 21 27.74 -22.28 14.42
C PHE A 21 28.11 -22.10 12.95
N GLU A 22 29.26 -21.47 12.67
CA GLU A 22 29.69 -21.23 11.29
C GLU A 22 29.94 -22.54 10.54
N LYS A 23 30.62 -23.49 11.19
CA LYS A 23 30.91 -24.81 10.61
C LYS A 23 29.63 -25.52 10.19
N THR A 24 28.65 -25.61 11.09
CA THR A 24 27.36 -26.25 10.84
C THR A 24 26.58 -25.54 9.73
N CYS A 25 26.62 -24.20 9.69
CA CYS A 25 25.98 -23.45 8.61
C CYS A 25 26.62 -23.76 7.24
N PHE A 26 27.95 -23.82 7.16
CA PHE A 26 28.60 -24.13 5.89
C PHE A 26 28.43 -25.58 5.44
N GLU A 27 28.11 -26.51 6.34
CA GLU A 27 27.79 -27.91 6.00
C GLU A 27 26.42 -28.06 5.32
N CYS A 28 25.50 -27.09 5.49
CA CYS A 28 24.21 -27.08 4.77
C CYS A 28 24.32 -26.69 3.29
N LEU A 29 25.46 -26.15 2.87
CA LEU A 29 25.72 -25.73 1.49
C LEU A 29 26.28 -26.89 0.66
N SER A 30 26.18 -26.80 -0.67
CA SER A 30 26.75 -27.82 -1.55
C SER A 30 28.25 -28.03 -1.29
N PRO A 31 28.76 -29.25 -1.48
CA PRO A 31 30.19 -29.52 -1.32
C PRO A 31 31.03 -28.76 -2.35
N ILE A 32 32.23 -28.36 -1.96
CA ILE A 32 33.14 -27.60 -2.81
C ILE A 32 33.69 -28.50 -3.92
N ARG A 33 33.48 -28.06 -5.16
CA ARG A 33 33.78 -28.83 -6.37
C ARG A 33 35.27 -28.84 -6.71
N ILE A 34 35.67 -29.84 -7.48
CA ILE A 34 36.99 -29.88 -8.11
C ILE A 34 36.81 -29.79 -9.64
N TYR A 35 37.38 -28.76 -10.24
CA TYR A 35 37.18 -28.44 -11.64
C TYR A 35 38.20 -29.14 -12.52
N TYR A 36 37.82 -29.68 -13.68
CA TYR A 36 38.75 -30.33 -14.60
C TYR A 36 38.48 -30.02 -16.08
N ARG A 37 39.54 -29.96 -16.89
CA ARG A 37 39.48 -29.95 -18.36
C ARG A 37 40.27 -31.14 -18.89
N ARG A 38 39.64 -32.02 -19.66
CA ARG A 38 40.32 -33.16 -20.29
C ARG A 38 41.20 -32.70 -21.46
N GLU A 39 42.39 -33.27 -21.52
CA GLU A 39 43.39 -33.13 -22.57
C GLU A 39 43.97 -34.53 -22.85
N GLY A 40 43.36 -35.23 -23.82
CA GLY A 40 43.68 -36.62 -24.12
C GLY A 40 43.40 -37.56 -22.94
N LYS A 41 44.41 -38.32 -22.51
CA LYS A 41 44.34 -39.22 -21.34
C LYS A 41 44.46 -38.48 -20.00
N SER A 42 44.88 -37.22 -20.02
CA SER A 42 45.09 -36.41 -18.81
C SER A 42 43.98 -35.37 -18.60
N ALA A 43 43.91 -34.81 -17.41
CA ALA A 43 43.00 -33.75 -17.05
C ALA A 43 43.71 -32.65 -16.23
N ASN A 44 43.57 -31.41 -16.68
CA ASN A 44 44.00 -30.22 -15.96
C ASN A 44 42.94 -29.85 -14.91
N CYS A 45 43.28 -30.06 -13.65
CA CYS A 45 42.39 -29.88 -12.50
C CYS A 45 42.70 -28.59 -11.73
N VAL A 46 41.67 -28.02 -11.09
CA VAL A 46 41.75 -26.88 -10.17
C VAL A 46 40.85 -27.18 -8.97
N CYS A 47 41.39 -27.12 -7.77
CA CYS A 47 40.59 -27.29 -6.56
C CYS A 47 39.79 -26.02 -6.25
N GLY A 48 38.46 -26.12 -6.14
CA GLY A 48 37.62 -25.01 -5.70
C GLY A 48 37.89 -24.57 -4.25
N ASN A 49 38.48 -25.44 -3.42
CA ASN A 49 38.78 -25.13 -2.03
C ASN A 49 40.06 -24.29 -1.87
N CYS A 50 41.19 -24.76 -2.39
CA CYS A 50 42.48 -24.09 -2.21
C CYS A 50 42.98 -23.31 -3.44
N GLY A 51 42.25 -23.34 -4.57
CA GLY A 51 42.64 -22.68 -5.82
C GLY A 51 43.84 -23.30 -6.55
N LYS A 52 44.52 -24.30 -5.95
CA LYS A 52 45.71 -24.94 -6.54
C LYS A 52 45.34 -25.78 -7.76
N LYS A 53 46.22 -25.74 -8.76
CA LYS A 53 46.11 -26.48 -10.01
C LYS A 53 46.94 -27.78 -9.93
N PHE A 54 46.44 -28.87 -10.51
CA PHE A 54 47.14 -30.15 -10.61
C PHE A 54 46.70 -30.92 -11.85
N ILE A 55 47.40 -32.01 -12.18
CA ILE A 55 47.09 -32.87 -13.32
C ILE A 55 46.72 -34.26 -12.81
N LYS A 56 45.67 -34.87 -13.38
CA LYS A 56 45.27 -36.27 -13.14
C LYS A 56 45.26 -37.06 -14.46
N GLY A 57 45.57 -38.36 -14.49
CA GLY A 57 45.55 -39.18 -15.71
C GLY A 57 46.78 -39.08 -16.64
N GLY A 58 47.92 -38.60 -16.13
CA GLY A 58 49.20 -38.61 -16.83
C GLY A 58 50.19 -39.60 -16.22
N ILE A 59 50.87 -40.41 -17.02
CA ILE A 59 51.87 -41.38 -16.53
C ILE A 59 53.07 -40.61 -15.96
N LYS A 60 53.16 -40.53 -14.63
CA LYS A 60 54.43 -40.32 -13.93
C LYS A 60 54.77 -41.62 -13.22
N ARG A 61 56.04 -42.04 -13.26
CA ARG A 61 56.57 -43.33 -12.74
C ARG A 61 56.33 -43.60 -11.23
N GLN A 62 55.61 -42.73 -10.52
CA GLN A 62 55.42 -42.76 -9.06
C GLN A 62 53.94 -42.69 -8.62
N MET A 63 52.95 -42.88 -9.51
CA MET A 63 51.52 -42.74 -9.17
C MET A 63 50.79 -44.09 -9.08
N GLN A 64 49.77 -44.18 -8.21
CA GLN A 64 48.95 -45.39 -7.98
C GLN A 64 47.91 -45.57 -9.10
N TYR A 65 47.36 -46.78 -9.30
CA TYR A 65 46.42 -47.11 -10.38
C TYR A 65 45.18 -46.17 -10.44
N GLU A 66 44.68 -45.74 -9.29
CA GLU A 66 43.53 -44.83 -9.13
C GLU A 66 43.79 -43.40 -9.64
N ASP A 67 45.05 -43.03 -9.84
CA ASP A 67 45.48 -41.75 -10.39
C ASP A 67 45.40 -41.69 -11.93
N TYR A 68 45.25 -42.87 -12.57
CA TYR A 68 45.23 -43.01 -14.04
C TYR A 68 43.86 -42.70 -14.66
N MET A 69 42.77 -42.91 -13.93
CA MET A 69 41.43 -42.73 -14.50
C MET A 69 41.09 -41.23 -14.66
N PRO A 70 40.70 -40.78 -15.86
CA PRO A 70 40.31 -39.39 -16.07
C PRO A 70 39.06 -39.07 -15.24
N PRO A 71 39.01 -37.90 -14.56
CA PRO A 71 37.85 -37.47 -13.79
C PRO A 71 36.55 -37.56 -14.58
N LYS A 72 35.47 -38.07 -13.98
CA LYS A 72 34.11 -38.04 -14.52
C LYS A 72 33.26 -37.11 -13.67
N LYS A 73 32.48 -36.25 -14.32
CA LYS A 73 31.58 -35.30 -13.66
C LYS A 73 30.68 -36.03 -12.64
N GLY A 74 30.53 -35.44 -11.45
CA GLY A 74 29.66 -35.94 -10.39
C GLY A 74 30.33 -36.95 -9.44
N GLU A 75 31.38 -37.65 -9.88
CA GLU A 75 32.15 -38.53 -9.00
C GLU A 75 32.93 -37.73 -7.95
N ILE A 76 33.17 -38.32 -6.78
CA ILE A 76 33.94 -37.66 -5.71
C ILE A 76 35.43 -37.75 -6.02
N GLY A 77 36.09 -36.59 -5.99
CA GLY A 77 37.54 -36.45 -6.08
C GLY A 77 38.15 -35.92 -4.81
N THR A 78 39.44 -36.19 -4.62
CA THR A 78 40.23 -35.64 -3.52
C THR A 78 41.31 -34.71 -4.07
N CYS A 79 41.42 -33.50 -3.53
CA CYS A 79 42.53 -32.61 -3.86
C CYS A 79 43.83 -33.10 -3.19
N PRO A 80 44.93 -33.28 -3.94
CA PRO A 80 46.19 -33.78 -3.39
C PRO A 80 46.90 -32.78 -2.48
N TYR A 81 46.53 -31.50 -2.51
CA TYR A 81 47.21 -30.45 -1.73
C TYR A 81 46.50 -30.08 -0.43
N CYS A 82 45.17 -30.12 -0.38
CA CYS A 82 44.40 -29.69 0.79
C CYS A 82 43.42 -30.76 1.29
N GLY A 83 43.37 -31.94 0.66
CA GLY A 83 42.49 -33.03 1.07
C GLY A 83 41.01 -32.80 0.80
N ASN A 84 40.60 -31.70 0.15
CA ASN A 84 39.19 -31.43 -0.16
C ASN A 84 38.56 -32.59 -0.93
N LYS A 85 37.52 -33.20 -0.35
CA LYS A 85 36.69 -34.23 -0.98
C LYS A 85 35.45 -33.58 -1.57
N GLY A 86 35.32 -33.60 -2.89
CA GLY A 86 34.19 -32.94 -3.55
C GLY A 86 33.95 -33.44 -4.98
N PRO A 87 32.77 -33.17 -5.54
CA PRO A 87 32.41 -33.70 -6.85
C PRO A 87 33.26 -33.06 -7.96
N TRP A 88 33.67 -33.88 -8.92
CA TRP A 88 34.32 -33.39 -10.14
C TRP A 88 33.32 -32.61 -11.01
N GLU A 89 33.76 -31.46 -11.53
CA GLU A 89 32.95 -30.61 -12.41
C GLU A 89 33.78 -30.09 -13.59
N TRP A 90 33.16 -29.81 -14.73
CA TRP A 90 33.88 -29.30 -15.90
C TRP A 90 34.46 -27.91 -15.64
N LYS A 91 35.70 -27.67 -16.08
CA LYS A 91 36.38 -26.36 -15.99
C LYS A 91 35.75 -25.28 -16.88
N ARG A 92 34.97 -25.67 -17.90
CA ARG A 92 34.26 -24.77 -18.82
C ARG A 92 32.97 -24.16 -18.23
N VAL A 93 32.66 -24.39 -16.96
CA VAL A 93 31.53 -23.69 -16.31
C VAL A 93 31.78 -22.18 -16.37
N THR A 94 30.97 -21.49 -17.17
CA THR A 94 30.99 -20.03 -17.43
C THR A 94 30.17 -19.24 -16.41
N HIS A 95 29.44 -19.92 -15.51
CA HIS A 95 28.65 -19.30 -14.46
C HIS A 95 29.32 -19.48 -13.10
N ILE A 96 29.67 -18.38 -12.46
CA ILE A 96 30.03 -18.38 -11.04
C ILE A 96 28.76 -18.73 -10.27
N PHE A 97 28.65 -19.99 -9.86
CA PHE A 97 27.58 -20.41 -8.98
C PHE A 97 27.99 -19.95 -7.57
N SER A 98 27.18 -19.11 -6.95
CA SER A 98 27.28 -18.75 -5.55
C SER A 98 26.01 -19.23 -4.88
N GLU A 99 26.13 -19.95 -3.77
CA GLU A 99 24.97 -20.27 -2.95
C GLU A 99 24.94 -19.34 -1.75
N SER A 100 23.74 -18.91 -1.39
CA SER A 100 23.51 -18.17 -0.16
C SER A 100 22.14 -18.47 0.39
N TYR A 101 22.04 -18.49 1.71
CA TYR A 101 20.77 -18.64 2.43
C TYR A 101 20.86 -17.90 3.76
N LYS A 102 19.71 -17.64 4.36
CA LYS A 102 19.57 -16.93 5.63
C LYS A 102 19.29 -17.90 6.75
N VAL A 103 20.13 -17.87 7.78
CA VAL A 103 19.97 -18.63 9.02
C VAL A 103 19.47 -17.71 10.12
N LEU A 104 18.41 -18.12 10.80
CA LEU A 104 17.96 -17.50 12.05
C LEU A 104 18.55 -18.28 13.23
N ILE A 105 19.24 -17.61 14.15
CA ILE A 105 19.55 -18.17 15.47
C ILE A 105 18.78 -17.39 16.54
N LEU A 106 18.12 -18.11 17.43
CA LEU A 106 17.50 -17.56 18.63
C LEU A 106 18.44 -17.82 19.80
N GLN A 107 18.69 -16.81 20.63
CA GLN A 107 19.55 -16.95 21.81
C GLN A 107 18.94 -16.18 22.97
N LYS A 108 19.17 -16.66 24.19
CA LYS A 108 18.92 -15.94 25.42
C LYS A 108 19.99 -14.88 25.64
N THR A 109 19.55 -13.67 25.93
CA THR A 109 20.43 -12.53 26.30
C THR A 109 20.94 -12.68 27.74
N THR A 110 21.92 -11.87 28.12
CA THR A 110 22.41 -11.80 29.51
C THR A 110 21.32 -11.42 30.52
N ASP A 111 20.31 -10.66 30.07
CA ASP A 111 19.16 -10.24 30.88
C ASP A 111 18.05 -11.31 30.97
N ASN A 112 18.31 -12.51 30.45
CA ASN A 112 17.36 -13.62 30.29
C ASN A 112 16.18 -13.33 29.34
N ASP A 113 16.20 -12.23 28.60
CA ASP A 113 15.29 -11.99 27.46
C ASP A 113 15.78 -12.73 26.19
N LEU A 114 15.10 -12.55 25.05
CA LEU A 114 15.45 -13.24 23.80
C LEU A 114 15.98 -12.30 22.72
N ILE A 115 16.93 -12.78 21.94
CA ILE A 115 17.38 -12.16 20.69
C ILE A 115 17.29 -13.14 19.53
N ALA A 116 16.68 -12.71 18.43
CA ALA A 116 16.76 -13.36 17.13
C ALA A 116 17.80 -12.66 16.26
N ARG A 117 18.79 -13.42 15.77
CA ARG A 117 19.86 -12.92 14.91
C ARG A 117 19.77 -13.62 13.56
N THR A 118 19.76 -12.84 12.49
CA THR A 118 19.74 -13.39 11.12
C THR A 118 21.12 -13.24 10.49
N PHE A 119 21.64 -14.34 9.95
CA PHE A 119 22.91 -14.39 9.24
C PHE A 119 22.68 -14.73 7.77
N LEU A 120 23.36 -14.00 6.87
CA LEU A 120 23.51 -14.39 5.48
C LEU A 120 24.76 -15.26 5.36
N ILE A 121 24.55 -16.55 5.10
CA ILE A 121 25.61 -17.52 4.85
C ILE A 121 25.79 -17.63 3.35
N SER A 122 27.02 -17.48 2.86
CA SER A 122 27.31 -17.61 1.43
C SER A 122 28.62 -18.34 1.16
N GLN A 123 28.63 -19.10 0.06
CA GLN A 123 29.80 -19.81 -0.45
C GLN A 123 29.94 -19.58 -1.95
N ASP A 124 31.13 -19.11 -2.33
CA ASP A 124 31.55 -18.95 -3.72
C ASP A 124 32.20 -20.25 -4.22
N TYR A 125 31.75 -20.75 -5.36
CA TYR A 125 32.28 -21.98 -5.96
C TYR A 125 33.28 -21.70 -7.11
N SER A 126 33.86 -20.51 -7.22
CA SER A 126 34.80 -20.17 -8.28
C SER A 126 36.09 -21.01 -8.23
N GLN A 127 36.86 -20.96 -9.32
CA GLN A 127 38.14 -21.65 -9.45
C GLN A 127 39.30 -20.91 -8.71
N LYS A 128 39.00 -19.85 -7.96
CA LYS A 128 40.00 -19.00 -7.29
C LYS A 128 40.36 -19.46 -5.87
N GLY A 129 39.62 -20.43 -5.33
CA GLY A 129 39.70 -20.85 -3.93
C GLY A 129 38.42 -20.49 -3.18
N MET A 130 38.20 -21.18 -2.05
CA MET A 130 36.97 -21.07 -1.28
C MET A 130 36.87 -19.68 -0.64
N ILE A 131 35.76 -18.99 -0.92
CA ILE A 131 35.37 -17.79 -0.20
C ILE A 131 34.04 -18.08 0.47
N ARG A 132 34.08 -18.16 1.80
CA ARG A 132 32.93 -18.29 2.68
C ARG A 132 32.68 -16.98 3.39
N LYS A 133 31.43 -16.56 3.51
CA LYS A 133 31.04 -15.40 4.32
C LYS A 133 29.89 -15.79 5.22
N CYS A 134 30.10 -15.61 6.52
CA CYS A 134 29.06 -15.59 7.53
C CYS A 134 28.86 -14.12 7.91
N GLN A 135 27.68 -13.57 7.62
CA GLN A 135 27.42 -12.16 7.87
C GLN A 135 26.14 -11.95 8.65
N GLU A 136 26.25 -11.37 9.85
CA GLU A 136 25.08 -10.95 10.61
C GLU A 136 24.41 -9.75 9.92
N ILE A 137 23.15 -9.91 9.53
CA ILE A 137 22.38 -8.91 8.79
C ILE A 137 21.26 -8.28 9.61
N ARG A 138 20.82 -8.91 10.72
CA ARG A 138 19.69 -8.43 11.52
C ARG A 138 19.75 -8.93 12.96
N ARG A 139 19.30 -8.10 13.89
CA ARG A 139 19.04 -8.41 15.31
C ARG A 139 17.62 -7.96 15.68
N ILE A 140 16.88 -8.82 16.35
CA ILE A 140 15.55 -8.52 16.90
C ILE A 140 15.58 -8.88 18.37
N PHE A 141 15.46 -7.88 19.23
CA PHE A 141 15.37 -8.05 20.67
C PHE A 141 13.90 -8.15 21.07
N PHE A 142 13.59 -9.13 21.90
CA PHE A 142 12.27 -9.34 22.47
C PHE A 142 12.32 -9.12 23.97
N ARG A 143 11.62 -8.09 24.45
CA ARG A 143 11.47 -7.80 25.88
C ARG A 143 9.99 -7.66 26.21
N LYS A 144 9.57 -7.96 27.43
CA LYS A 144 8.15 -7.80 27.79
C LYS A 144 7.76 -6.32 27.73
N GLY A 145 6.84 -6.00 26.83
CA GLY A 145 6.36 -4.65 26.54
C GLY A 145 7.00 -3.96 25.34
N ASP A 146 8.12 -4.49 24.81
CA ASP A 146 8.93 -3.78 23.81
C ASP A 146 9.69 -4.71 22.84
N THR A 147 9.91 -4.25 21.62
CA THR A 147 10.73 -4.95 20.61
C THR A 147 11.61 -4.00 19.82
N TYR A 148 12.90 -4.31 19.73
CA TYR A 148 13.88 -3.52 18.99
C TYR A 148 14.40 -4.29 17.78
N LYS A 149 14.55 -3.60 16.65
CA LYS A 149 15.03 -4.21 15.40
C LYS A 149 16.17 -3.39 14.83
N PHE A 150 17.31 -4.05 14.67
CA PHE A 150 18.50 -3.49 14.08
C PHE A 150 18.87 -4.27 12.82
N TYR A 151 19.26 -3.54 11.78
CA TYR A 151 19.60 -4.09 10.48
C TYR A 151 20.98 -3.60 10.08
N ASN A 152 21.84 -4.53 9.69
CA ASN A 152 23.19 -4.24 9.22
C ASN A 152 23.16 -4.02 7.70
N ARG A 153 22.97 -2.77 7.29
CA ARG A 153 22.72 -2.37 5.89
C ARG A 153 23.76 -1.37 5.40
N TYR A 154 23.90 -1.25 4.08
CA TYR A 154 24.69 -0.18 3.47
C TYR A 154 23.93 1.14 3.62
N CYS A 155 24.50 2.06 4.39
CA CYS A 155 23.96 3.38 4.59
C CYS A 155 24.86 4.40 3.88
N TYR A 156 24.24 5.37 3.22
CA TYR A 156 24.96 6.50 2.63
C TYR A 156 25.34 7.48 3.74
N SER A 157 26.62 7.84 3.80
CA SER A 157 27.14 8.85 4.72
C SER A 157 27.95 9.89 3.96
N SER A 158 28.28 11.01 4.60
CA SER A 158 29.15 12.05 4.02
C SER A 158 30.54 11.54 3.58
N LYS A 159 30.93 10.33 4.00
CA LYS A 159 32.18 9.66 3.64
C LYS A 159 31.97 8.46 2.70
N GLY A 160 30.81 8.38 2.04
CA GLY A 160 30.45 7.30 1.10
C GLY A 160 29.59 6.20 1.73
N TRP A 161 29.39 5.12 0.98
CA TRP A 161 28.62 3.94 1.39
C TRP A 161 29.41 3.11 2.38
N LYS A 162 28.87 2.93 3.58
CA LYS A 162 29.42 2.00 4.58
C LYS A 162 28.34 1.15 5.18
N ARG A 163 28.70 -0.06 5.60
CA ARG A 163 27.76 -0.93 6.31
C ARG A 163 27.69 -0.52 7.77
N THR A 164 26.49 -0.24 8.26
CA THR A 164 26.25 0.15 9.66
C THR A 164 24.95 -0.45 10.16
N TRP A 165 24.88 -0.63 11.48
CA TRP A 165 23.65 -0.97 12.18
C TRP A 165 22.73 0.26 12.25
N ASP A 166 21.48 0.08 11.84
CA ASP A 166 20.43 1.10 11.98
C ASP A 166 19.06 0.45 12.22
N THR A 167 18.15 1.23 12.79
CA THR A 167 16.74 0.89 12.93
C THR A 167 16.02 1.08 11.59
N SER A 168 15.18 0.13 11.19
CA SER A 168 14.33 0.30 9.99
C SER A 168 13.08 1.12 10.31
N SER A 169 12.72 2.06 9.44
CA SER A 169 11.37 2.64 9.39
C SER A 169 10.42 1.85 8.47
N GLY A 170 10.91 0.85 7.74
CA GLY A 170 10.17 0.06 6.74
C GLY A 170 10.04 -1.43 7.08
N GLY A 171 8.87 -2.00 6.74
CA GLY A 171 8.46 -3.38 7.01
C GLY A 171 9.10 -4.43 6.09
N GLU A 172 10.41 -4.67 6.25
CA GLU A 172 11.01 -5.89 5.71
C GLU A 172 10.36 -7.12 6.38
N GLY A 173 9.81 -8.01 5.57
CA GLY A 173 9.27 -9.28 6.02
C GLY A 173 10.38 -10.20 6.58
N TYR A 174 10.00 -11.09 7.48
CA TYR A 174 10.84 -12.21 7.88
C TYR A 174 10.91 -13.20 6.71
N GLN A 175 12.12 -13.56 6.31
CA GLN A 175 12.41 -14.45 5.18
C GLN A 175 13.72 -15.13 5.52
N GLU A 176 13.67 -16.08 6.45
CA GLU A 176 14.79 -16.94 6.79
C GLU A 176 14.51 -18.36 6.32
N ASP A 177 15.52 -18.94 5.70
CA ASP A 177 15.43 -20.25 5.05
C ASP A 177 15.48 -21.37 6.08
N VAL A 178 16.23 -21.19 7.17
CA VAL A 178 16.44 -22.20 8.22
C VAL A 178 16.55 -21.54 9.60
N ILE A 179 16.07 -22.23 10.64
CA ILE A 179 16.32 -21.89 12.05
C ILE A 179 17.40 -22.81 12.60
N TYR A 180 18.42 -22.23 13.24
CA TYR A 180 19.46 -22.97 13.93
C TYR A 180 18.88 -23.78 15.10
N THR A 181 19.43 -24.97 15.34
CA THR A 181 18.92 -25.90 16.37
C THR A 181 19.12 -25.33 17.78
N GLY A 182 18.39 -25.88 18.76
CA GLY A 182 18.47 -25.45 20.17
C GLY A 182 17.54 -24.29 20.56
N TRP A 183 16.83 -23.69 19.59
CA TRP A 183 15.92 -22.56 19.83
C TRP A 183 14.83 -22.84 20.90
N GLU A 184 14.41 -24.10 21.07
CA GLU A 184 13.41 -24.46 22.08
C GLU A 184 13.92 -24.20 23.50
N GLU A 185 15.15 -24.62 23.79
CA GLU A 185 15.77 -24.49 25.12
C GLU A 185 16.05 -23.02 25.43
N GLU A 186 16.42 -22.23 24.42
CA GLU A 186 16.58 -20.78 24.53
C GLU A 186 15.26 -20.12 25.01
N ILE A 187 14.11 -20.52 24.45
CA ILE A 187 12.80 -20.02 24.93
C ILE A 187 12.50 -20.54 26.33
N LYS A 188 12.61 -21.84 26.59
CA LYS A 188 12.25 -22.48 27.88
C LYS A 188 13.07 -21.94 29.06
N HIS A 189 14.30 -21.50 28.83
CA HIS A 189 15.19 -20.96 29.87
C HIS A 189 15.26 -19.43 29.90
N SER A 190 14.41 -18.74 29.14
CA SER A 190 14.30 -17.28 29.12
C SER A 190 13.07 -16.76 29.88
N ASN A 191 12.94 -15.44 29.98
CA ASN A 191 11.75 -14.74 30.44
C ASN A 191 10.50 -15.01 29.58
N PHE A 192 10.69 -15.60 28.40
CA PHE A 192 9.65 -15.99 27.45
C PHE A 192 9.19 -17.45 27.59
N LYS A 193 9.67 -18.20 28.59
CA LYS A 193 9.30 -19.61 28.82
C LYS A 193 7.80 -19.89 28.82
N TYR A 194 6.98 -18.95 29.30
CA TYR A 194 5.52 -19.09 29.34
C TYR A 194 4.82 -18.89 27.99
N PHE A 195 5.56 -18.44 26.97
CA PHE A 195 5.08 -18.29 25.59
C PHE A 195 5.53 -19.43 24.68
N PHE A 196 6.26 -20.44 25.21
CA PHE A 196 6.76 -21.57 24.44
C PHE A 196 5.64 -22.26 23.64
N ASP A 197 4.51 -22.57 24.29
CA ASP A 197 3.37 -23.23 23.65
C ASP A 197 2.77 -22.39 22.52
N ILE A 198 2.76 -21.05 22.66
CA ILE A 198 2.29 -20.13 21.61
C ILE A 198 3.26 -20.16 20.42
N CYS A 199 4.56 -20.15 20.69
CA CYS A 199 5.58 -20.21 19.65
C CYS A 199 5.52 -21.54 18.91
N GLN A 200 5.37 -22.66 19.62
CA GLN A 200 5.22 -23.99 19.05
C GLN A 200 3.92 -24.10 18.23
N TYR A 201 2.81 -23.58 18.76
CA TYR A 201 1.52 -23.51 18.06
C TYR A 201 1.62 -22.71 16.76
N ALA A 202 2.23 -21.52 16.79
CA ALA A 202 2.38 -20.65 15.64
C ALA A 202 3.32 -21.25 14.57
N PHE A 203 4.38 -21.91 15.03
CA PHE A 203 5.37 -22.55 14.17
C PHE A 203 4.81 -23.78 13.44
N GLY A 204 3.85 -24.48 14.06
CA GLY A 204 3.19 -25.68 13.54
C GLY A 204 4.04 -26.95 13.67
N THR A 205 3.44 -28.10 13.36
CA THR A 205 4.08 -29.45 13.42
C THR A 205 4.44 -30.02 12.03
N GLY A 206 4.39 -29.19 10.98
CA GLY A 206 4.56 -29.62 9.59
C GLY A 206 6.02 -29.70 9.09
N VAL A 207 6.21 -30.34 7.94
CA VAL A 207 7.52 -30.58 7.28
C VAL A 207 8.25 -29.29 6.86
N ILE A 208 7.54 -28.17 6.70
CA ILE A 208 8.14 -26.86 6.35
C ILE A 208 7.92 -25.89 7.51
N GLN A 209 8.99 -25.67 8.27
CA GLN A 209 9.07 -24.73 9.37
C GLN A 209 9.20 -23.28 8.85
N ARG A 210 8.27 -22.40 9.24
CA ARG A 210 8.22 -21.00 8.77
C ARG A 210 8.74 -20.06 9.85
N SER A 211 10.01 -19.69 9.75
CA SER A 211 10.73 -18.78 10.66
C SER A 211 9.97 -17.49 10.98
N TRP A 212 9.27 -16.92 10.00
CA TRP A 212 8.49 -15.70 10.20
C TRP A 212 7.34 -15.85 11.19
N LEU A 213 6.69 -17.02 11.27
CA LEU A 213 5.59 -17.24 12.20
C LEU A 213 6.08 -17.29 13.65
N MET A 214 7.26 -17.89 13.88
CA MET A 214 7.91 -17.89 15.19
C MET A 214 8.30 -16.47 15.61
N LEU A 215 8.90 -15.68 14.70
CA LEU A 215 9.27 -14.30 14.98
C LEU A 215 8.05 -13.40 15.21
N ASP A 216 6.98 -13.57 14.43
CA ASP A 216 5.71 -12.86 14.65
C ASP A 216 5.08 -13.25 15.99
N ALA A 217 5.16 -14.52 16.40
CA ALA A 217 4.67 -14.97 17.71
C ALA A 217 5.46 -14.40 18.87
N LEU A 218 6.80 -14.47 18.82
CA LEU A 218 7.69 -13.86 19.82
C LEU A 218 7.49 -12.35 19.92
N GLU A 219 7.42 -11.67 18.76
CA GLU A 219 7.14 -10.23 18.70
C GLU A 219 5.77 -9.89 19.31
N SER A 220 4.76 -10.73 19.05
CA SER A 220 3.43 -10.52 19.60
C SER A 220 3.37 -10.73 21.11
N CYS A 221 4.03 -11.76 21.62
CA CYS A 221 4.11 -12.04 23.05
C CYS A 221 4.91 -10.98 23.80
N ALA A 222 6.02 -10.51 23.22
CA ALA A 222 6.78 -9.37 23.71
C ALA A 222 5.89 -8.13 23.79
N ASN A 223 5.21 -7.77 22.71
CA ASN A 223 4.34 -6.60 22.66
C ASN A 223 3.10 -6.71 23.54
N ASN A 224 2.57 -7.90 23.76
CA ASN A 224 1.35 -8.11 24.53
C ASN A 224 1.42 -9.42 25.37
N PRO A 225 2.03 -9.36 26.56
CA PRO A 225 2.18 -10.53 27.43
C PRO A 225 0.88 -11.21 27.85
N ALA A 226 -0.26 -10.52 27.74
CA ALA A 226 -1.58 -11.11 28.02
C ALA A 226 -1.95 -12.26 27.07
N MET A 227 -1.22 -12.42 25.96
CA MET A 227 -1.39 -13.54 25.04
C MET A 227 -1.28 -14.91 25.71
N GLU A 228 -0.41 -15.06 26.71
CA GLU A 228 -0.30 -16.31 27.48
C GLU A 228 -1.65 -16.70 28.08
N MET A 229 -2.30 -15.75 28.76
CA MET A 229 -3.59 -15.95 29.39
C MET A 229 -4.68 -16.26 28.35
N PHE A 230 -4.68 -15.55 27.22
CA PHE A 230 -5.66 -15.81 26.16
C PHE A 230 -5.49 -17.19 25.53
N PHE A 231 -4.25 -17.62 25.32
CA PHE A 231 -3.93 -18.94 24.81
C PHE A 231 -4.35 -20.05 25.79
N LYS A 232 -3.99 -19.93 27.07
CA LYS A 232 -4.39 -20.86 28.13
C LYS A 232 -5.91 -20.95 28.32
N ALA A 233 -6.63 -19.85 28.03
CA ALA A 233 -8.09 -19.82 28.05
C ALA A 233 -8.73 -20.42 26.77
N GLY A 234 -7.95 -20.94 25.81
CA GLY A 234 -8.47 -21.55 24.58
C GLY A 234 -8.92 -20.55 23.50
N MET A 235 -8.56 -19.26 23.63
CA MET A 235 -8.95 -18.21 22.68
C MET A 235 -8.04 -18.17 21.44
N TYR A 236 -7.89 -19.31 20.75
CA TYR A 236 -6.93 -19.49 19.66
C TYR A 236 -7.16 -18.54 18.47
N LYS A 237 -8.42 -18.23 18.10
CA LYS A 237 -8.69 -17.27 17.02
C LYS A 237 -8.21 -15.86 17.36
N LEU A 238 -8.27 -15.48 18.63
CA LEU A 238 -7.76 -14.19 19.11
C LEU A 238 -6.23 -14.19 19.04
N VAL A 239 -5.59 -15.27 19.50
CA VAL A 239 -4.13 -15.44 19.45
C VAL A 239 -3.63 -15.36 18.01
N ASP A 240 -4.25 -16.07 17.06
CA ASP A 240 -3.92 -16.01 15.62
C ASP A 240 -4.04 -14.60 15.04
N PHE A 241 -5.07 -13.85 15.45
CA PHE A 241 -5.24 -12.47 15.05
C PHE A 241 -4.15 -11.57 15.65
N MET A 242 -3.79 -11.78 16.91
CA MET A 242 -2.74 -11.04 17.58
C MET A 242 -1.37 -11.30 16.96
N ILE A 243 -1.05 -12.55 16.61
CA ILE A 243 0.17 -12.93 15.88
C ILE A 243 0.27 -12.14 14.56
N ARG A 244 -0.79 -12.17 13.75
CA ARG A 244 -0.88 -11.40 12.49
C ARG A 244 -0.78 -9.89 12.65
N ARG A 245 -1.01 -9.38 13.87
CA ARG A 245 -0.95 -7.96 14.23
C ARG A 245 0.26 -7.62 15.09
N LYS A 246 1.20 -8.55 15.28
CA LYS A 246 2.42 -8.34 16.09
C LYS A 246 2.10 -7.93 17.53
N GLY A 247 0.99 -8.44 18.08
CA GLY A 247 0.48 -8.11 19.42
C GLY A 247 -0.13 -6.72 19.57
N ILE A 248 -0.09 -5.87 18.52
CA ILE A 248 -0.50 -4.46 18.57
C ILE A 248 -1.79 -4.26 17.76
N THR A 249 -2.88 -3.94 18.46
CA THR A 249 -4.18 -3.74 17.81
C THR A 249 -5.05 -2.75 18.59
N LYS A 250 -5.88 -1.98 17.87
CA LYS A 250 -6.81 -1.02 18.48
C LYS A 250 -7.92 -1.67 19.32
N TYR A 251 -8.15 -2.98 19.13
CA TYR A 251 -9.22 -3.73 19.80
C TYR A 251 -8.82 -4.26 21.17
N ILE A 252 -7.52 -4.28 21.51
CA ILE A 252 -7.03 -4.81 22.77
C ILE A 252 -6.21 -3.73 23.46
N ASN A 253 -6.58 -3.35 24.68
CA ASN A 253 -5.79 -2.47 25.50
C ASN A 253 -4.67 -3.25 26.20
N ARG A 254 -3.53 -3.42 25.53
CA ARG A 254 -2.36 -4.17 26.06
C ARG A 254 -1.78 -3.61 27.36
N ARG A 255 -2.10 -2.37 27.73
CA ARG A 255 -1.62 -1.72 28.97
C ARG A 255 -2.53 -1.98 30.18
N ALA A 256 -3.72 -2.55 29.97
CA ALA A 256 -4.63 -2.84 31.06
C ALA A 256 -4.18 -4.09 31.84
N GLY A 257 -4.38 -4.07 33.16
CA GLY A 257 -3.96 -5.16 34.05
C GLY A 257 -4.96 -6.31 34.21
N THR A 258 -6.14 -6.26 33.59
CA THR A 258 -7.16 -7.33 33.73
C THR A 258 -7.73 -7.73 32.36
N PRO A 259 -8.14 -9.01 32.15
CA PRO A 259 -8.70 -9.46 30.88
C PRO A 259 -9.89 -8.63 30.41
N LEU A 260 -10.79 -8.26 31.33
CA LEU A 260 -11.95 -7.43 31.01
C LEU A 260 -11.56 -6.05 30.49
N LYS A 261 -10.60 -5.38 31.15
CA LYS A 261 -10.11 -4.07 30.70
C LYS A 261 -9.26 -4.17 29.41
N GLN A 262 -8.51 -5.26 29.25
CA GLN A 262 -7.74 -5.53 28.03
C GLN A 262 -8.65 -5.73 26.82
N LEU A 263 -9.69 -6.54 26.97
CA LEU A 263 -10.66 -6.85 25.91
C LEU A 263 -11.81 -5.84 25.82
N ARG A 264 -11.88 -4.87 26.75
CA ARG A 264 -12.92 -3.84 26.84
C ARG A 264 -14.33 -4.43 26.96
N LEU A 265 -14.47 -5.38 27.87
CA LEU A 265 -15.73 -6.06 28.19
C LEU A 265 -16.25 -5.56 29.54
N ALA A 266 -17.57 -5.44 29.65
CA ALA A 266 -18.23 -4.98 30.88
C ALA A 266 -18.09 -5.97 32.04
N ASP A 267 -18.24 -7.27 31.76
CA ASP A 267 -18.37 -8.30 32.79
C ASP A 267 -17.78 -9.67 32.39
N LYS A 268 -17.75 -10.58 33.37
CA LYS A 268 -17.24 -11.96 33.21
C LYS A 268 -18.14 -12.83 32.32
N ALA A 269 -19.44 -12.53 32.20
CA ALA A 269 -20.34 -13.30 31.34
C ALA A 269 -20.01 -13.06 29.86
N MET A 270 -19.71 -11.83 29.47
CA MET A 270 -19.20 -11.49 28.13
C MET A 270 -17.86 -12.18 27.86
N LEU A 271 -16.95 -12.20 28.83
CA LEU A 271 -15.67 -12.91 28.69
C LEU A 271 -15.88 -14.41 28.45
N ASN A 272 -16.78 -15.05 29.19
CA ASN A 272 -17.10 -16.46 29.01
C ASN A 272 -17.75 -16.74 27.64
N ARG A 273 -18.62 -15.84 27.15
CA ARG A 273 -19.16 -15.89 25.78
C ARG A 273 -18.02 -15.90 24.75
N LEU A 274 -17.04 -15.00 24.89
CA LEU A 274 -15.90 -14.93 23.99
C LEU A 274 -15.01 -16.17 24.02
N ILE A 275 -14.77 -16.73 25.22
CA ILE A 275 -14.01 -17.98 25.39
C ILE A 275 -14.70 -19.13 24.67
N ARG A 276 -16.03 -19.27 24.79
CA ARG A 276 -16.81 -20.30 24.05
C ARG A 276 -16.65 -20.16 22.54
N GLU A 277 -16.60 -18.93 22.04
CA GLU A 277 -16.34 -18.62 20.63
C GLU A 277 -14.86 -18.70 20.22
N LYS A 278 -13.99 -19.25 21.08
CA LYS A 278 -12.54 -19.42 20.86
C LYS A 278 -11.83 -18.10 20.56
N GLY A 279 -12.32 -16.98 21.12
CA GLY A 279 -11.74 -15.66 20.87
C GLY A 279 -12.02 -15.07 19.50
N ASP A 280 -13.14 -15.43 18.86
CA ASP A 280 -13.53 -14.88 17.57
C ASP A 280 -13.52 -13.34 17.57
N VAL A 281 -12.74 -12.75 16.66
CA VAL A 281 -12.44 -11.31 16.71
C VAL A 281 -13.63 -10.46 16.28
N ASP A 282 -14.47 -10.95 15.37
CA ASP A 282 -15.70 -10.23 15.00
C ASP A 282 -16.73 -10.34 16.13
N TYR A 283 -16.75 -11.46 16.85
CA TYR A 283 -17.54 -11.58 18.07
C TYR A 283 -17.04 -10.68 19.21
N LEU A 284 -15.72 -10.58 19.42
CA LEU A 284 -15.14 -9.62 20.38
C LEU A 284 -15.62 -8.19 20.08
N LYS A 285 -15.62 -7.77 18.81
CA LYS A 285 -16.10 -6.43 18.42
C LYS A 285 -17.59 -6.23 18.73
N ILE A 286 -18.42 -7.28 18.62
CA ILE A 286 -19.83 -7.23 19.02
C ILE A 286 -19.94 -7.01 20.53
N LEU A 287 -19.23 -7.78 21.35
CA LEU A 287 -19.26 -7.62 22.80
C LEU A 287 -18.73 -6.24 23.24
N GLN A 288 -17.75 -5.69 22.52
CA GLN A 288 -17.28 -4.31 22.72
C GLN A 288 -18.33 -3.27 22.34
N LEU A 289 -19.15 -3.57 21.32
CA LEU A 289 -20.29 -2.72 20.95
C LEU A 289 -21.37 -2.78 22.03
N GLU A 290 -21.75 -3.97 22.50
CA GLU A 290 -22.68 -4.17 23.64
C GLU A 290 -22.21 -3.40 24.88
N THR A 291 -20.91 -3.50 25.22
CA THR A 291 -20.31 -2.75 26.34
C THR A 291 -20.44 -1.23 26.14
N LYS A 292 -20.34 -0.74 24.91
CA LYS A 292 -20.43 0.69 24.60
C LYS A 292 -21.87 1.21 24.61
N THR A 293 -22.81 0.43 24.08
CA THR A 293 -24.23 0.83 23.94
C THR A 293 -25.05 0.52 25.18
N GLY A 294 -24.60 -0.40 26.03
CA GLY A 294 -25.39 -0.96 27.13
C GLY A 294 -26.47 -1.94 26.64
N GLU A 295 -26.49 -2.28 25.35
CA GLU A 295 -27.45 -3.22 24.76
C GLU A 295 -26.94 -4.66 24.85
N GLN A 296 -27.87 -5.62 24.86
CA GLN A 296 -27.57 -7.04 24.66
C GLN A 296 -28.18 -7.49 23.35
N TYR A 297 -27.35 -8.02 22.45
CA TYR A 297 -27.81 -8.40 21.11
C TYR A 297 -28.26 -9.85 21.06
N THR A 298 -29.36 -10.08 20.36
CA THR A 298 -29.86 -11.44 20.04
C THR A 298 -28.97 -12.10 19.00
N GLU A 299 -29.01 -13.44 18.89
CA GLU A 299 -28.22 -14.16 17.87
C GLU A 299 -28.48 -13.67 16.44
N LYS A 300 -29.73 -13.28 16.12
CA LYS A 300 -30.09 -12.69 14.83
C LYS A 300 -29.35 -11.36 14.59
N GLN A 301 -29.33 -10.49 15.61
CA GLN A 301 -28.64 -9.20 15.57
C GLN A 301 -27.11 -9.39 15.49
N GLU A 302 -26.54 -10.31 16.28
CA GLU A 302 -25.12 -10.64 16.22
C GLU A 302 -24.71 -11.13 14.81
N LYS A 303 -25.51 -12.01 14.20
CA LYS A 303 -25.25 -12.52 12.84
C LYS A 303 -25.30 -11.41 11.80
N PHE A 304 -26.26 -10.50 11.92
CA PHE A 304 -26.36 -9.30 11.06
C PHE A 304 -25.12 -8.40 11.19
N ILE A 305 -24.67 -8.12 12.43
CA ILE A 305 -23.45 -7.34 12.67
C ILE A 305 -22.21 -8.04 12.08
N LYS A 306 -22.07 -9.37 12.27
CA LYS A 306 -20.96 -10.15 11.69
C LYS A 306 -20.94 -10.05 10.15
N GLU A 307 -22.10 -10.09 9.49
CA GLU A 307 -22.19 -9.92 8.03
C GLU A 307 -21.70 -8.53 7.60
N ILE A 308 -22.06 -7.48 8.34
CA ILE A 308 -21.59 -6.11 8.07
C ILE A 308 -20.07 -6.02 8.26
N TYR A 309 -19.51 -6.57 9.33
CA TYR A 309 -18.07 -6.49 9.62
C TYR A 309 -17.18 -7.16 8.57
N LYS A 310 -17.70 -8.15 7.84
CA LYS A 310 -17.01 -8.77 6.70
C LYS A 310 -16.92 -7.86 5.47
N SER A 311 -17.76 -6.82 5.40
CA SER A 311 -17.77 -5.88 4.28
C SER A 311 -16.74 -4.75 4.44
N TRP A 312 -16.29 -4.19 3.31
CA TRP A 312 -15.29 -3.12 3.31
C TRP A 312 -15.78 -1.89 4.08
N GLY A 313 -15.07 -1.52 5.15
CA GLY A 313 -15.43 -0.40 6.02
C GLY A 313 -16.70 -0.61 6.85
N GLY A 314 -17.22 -1.84 6.95
CA GLY A 314 -18.49 -2.14 7.60
C GLY A 314 -18.57 -1.70 9.07
N GLU A 315 -17.50 -1.85 9.85
CA GLU A 315 -17.46 -1.39 11.25
C GLU A 315 -17.70 0.13 11.38
N LYS A 316 -17.10 0.93 10.48
CA LYS A 316 -17.26 2.39 10.47
C LYS A 316 -18.69 2.77 10.10
N LYS A 317 -19.24 2.13 9.07
CA LYS A 317 -20.60 2.37 8.56
C LYS A 317 -21.66 2.01 9.59
N LEU A 318 -21.50 0.86 10.26
CA LEU A 318 -22.39 0.47 11.36
C LEU A 318 -22.37 1.53 12.47
N LYS A 319 -21.19 1.95 12.93
CA LYS A 319 -21.06 2.99 13.96
C LYS A 319 -21.72 4.32 13.55
N GLN A 320 -21.57 4.72 12.30
CA GLN A 320 -22.20 5.93 11.75
C GLN A 320 -23.73 5.81 11.78
N LEU A 321 -24.29 4.71 11.29
CA LEU A 321 -25.75 4.51 11.26
C LEU A 321 -26.35 4.38 12.66
N LEU A 322 -25.65 3.72 13.58
CA LEU A 322 -26.06 3.61 14.99
C LEU A 322 -25.99 4.94 15.75
N THR A 323 -25.43 6.00 15.16
CA THR A 323 -25.52 7.36 15.73
C THR A 323 -26.94 7.93 15.56
N TYR A 324 -27.69 7.47 14.57
CA TYR A 324 -29.01 8.02 14.22
C TYR A 324 -30.17 7.07 14.53
N MET A 325 -29.92 5.80 14.83
CA MET A 325 -30.97 4.81 15.10
C MET A 325 -30.46 3.61 15.89
N SER A 326 -31.36 2.88 16.55
CA SER A 326 -31.04 1.59 17.18
C SER A 326 -30.72 0.51 16.14
N LEU A 327 -30.05 -0.55 16.56
CA LEU A 327 -29.72 -1.68 15.69
C LEU A 327 -30.99 -2.33 15.09
N GLU A 328 -32.03 -2.47 15.90
CA GLU A 328 -33.32 -3.04 15.47
C GLU A 328 -33.96 -2.19 14.37
N LYS A 329 -33.99 -0.86 14.53
CA LYS A 329 -34.47 0.05 13.48
C LYS A 329 -33.61 -0.08 12.22
N LEU A 330 -32.29 -0.16 12.36
CA LEU A 330 -31.38 -0.31 11.23
C LEU A 330 -31.64 -1.61 10.46
N MET A 331 -31.75 -2.74 11.15
CA MET A 331 -32.03 -4.05 10.55
C MET A 331 -33.31 -4.02 9.72
N ASN A 332 -34.42 -3.55 10.31
CA ASN A 332 -35.71 -3.47 9.65
C ASN A 332 -35.67 -2.56 8.40
N ARG A 333 -34.97 -1.43 8.47
CA ARG A 333 -34.84 -0.49 7.34
C ARG A 333 -33.99 -1.07 6.22
N VAL A 334 -32.85 -1.66 6.56
CA VAL A 334 -31.94 -2.26 5.58
C VAL A 334 -32.59 -3.46 4.90
N GLU A 335 -33.27 -4.34 5.64
CA GLU A 335 -34.03 -5.45 5.06
C GLU A 335 -35.08 -4.95 4.06
N ARG A 336 -35.82 -3.88 4.41
CA ARG A 336 -36.80 -3.27 3.49
C ARG A 336 -36.14 -2.70 2.24
N TYR A 337 -35.11 -1.85 2.38
CA TYR A 337 -34.45 -1.23 1.23
C TYR A 337 -33.77 -2.24 0.29
N ARG A 338 -33.24 -3.34 0.85
CA ARG A 338 -32.68 -4.45 0.07
C ARG A 338 -33.73 -5.11 -0.81
N LYS A 339 -34.93 -5.36 -0.27
CA LYS A 339 -36.06 -5.96 -1.01
C LYS A 339 -36.58 -5.04 -2.11
N GLU A 340 -36.75 -3.75 -1.80
CA GLU A 340 -37.28 -2.76 -2.75
C GLU A 340 -36.37 -2.55 -3.97
N ASN A 341 -35.05 -2.66 -3.81
CA ASN A 341 -34.07 -2.33 -4.86
C ASN A 341 -33.26 -3.54 -5.36
N ASN A 342 -33.57 -4.75 -4.88
CA ASN A 342 -32.81 -5.98 -5.14
C ASN A 342 -31.28 -5.82 -4.94
N GLN A 343 -30.89 -5.24 -3.80
CA GLN A 343 -29.49 -4.91 -3.50
C GLN A 343 -28.86 -5.80 -2.43
N SER A 344 -27.53 -5.94 -2.52
CA SER A 344 -26.73 -6.56 -1.45
C SER A 344 -26.73 -5.71 -0.18
N LEU A 345 -26.48 -6.34 0.97
CA LEU A 345 -26.32 -5.64 2.26
C LEU A 345 -25.31 -4.50 2.18
N TYR A 346 -24.18 -4.76 1.53
CA TYR A 346 -23.10 -3.80 1.36
C TYR A 346 -23.54 -2.55 0.57
N GLN A 347 -24.22 -2.73 -0.57
CA GLN A 347 -24.70 -1.61 -1.40
C GLN A 347 -25.72 -0.75 -0.64
N THR A 348 -26.68 -1.38 0.04
CA THR A 348 -27.70 -0.67 0.81
C THR A 348 -27.07 0.10 1.98
N MET A 349 -26.14 -0.51 2.72
CA MET A 349 -25.46 0.15 3.84
C MET A 349 -24.61 1.35 3.38
N ASN A 350 -23.88 1.20 2.28
CA ASN A 350 -23.09 2.31 1.70
C ASN A 350 -23.99 3.48 1.33
N ARG A 351 -25.01 3.20 0.52
CA ARG A 351 -25.94 4.23 0.06
C ARG A 351 -26.63 4.95 1.21
N TYR A 352 -26.97 4.22 2.27
CA TYR A 352 -27.60 4.83 3.43
C TYR A 352 -26.64 5.74 4.20
N CYS A 353 -25.39 5.32 4.39
CA CYS A 353 -24.35 6.18 4.97
C CYS A 353 -24.12 7.43 4.11
N ASP A 354 -23.94 7.26 2.80
CA ASP A 354 -23.68 8.35 1.85
C ASP A 354 -24.84 9.36 1.85
N TYR A 355 -26.08 8.86 1.88
CA TYR A 355 -27.28 9.70 1.98
C TYR A 355 -27.29 10.55 3.25
N LEU A 356 -27.03 9.96 4.43
CA LEU A 356 -27.02 10.69 5.70
C LEU A 356 -25.84 11.66 5.79
N GLU A 357 -24.68 11.31 5.20
CA GLU A 357 -23.52 12.18 5.14
C GLU A 357 -23.79 13.40 4.24
N MET A 358 -24.35 13.21 3.05
CA MET A 358 -24.77 14.32 2.18
C MET A 358 -25.82 15.21 2.83
N ARG A 359 -26.80 14.62 3.54
CA ARG A 359 -27.79 15.40 4.31
C ARG A 359 -27.12 16.31 5.33
N LYS A 360 -26.19 15.74 6.11
CA LYS A 360 -25.44 16.48 7.12
C LYS A 360 -24.59 17.59 6.49
N GLU A 361 -23.88 17.29 5.40
CA GLU A 361 -23.08 18.27 4.66
C GLU A 361 -23.91 19.42 4.07
N LEU A 362 -25.13 19.12 3.62
CA LEU A 362 -26.08 20.12 3.11
C LEU A 362 -26.77 20.93 4.21
N GLY A 363 -26.48 20.65 5.49
CA GLY A 363 -27.00 21.39 6.64
C GLY A 363 -28.44 21.03 7.03
N TYR A 364 -28.92 19.85 6.63
CA TYR A 364 -30.22 19.38 7.08
C TYR A 364 -30.22 19.06 8.58
N ASP A 365 -31.38 19.24 9.20
CA ASP A 365 -31.62 18.82 10.56
C ASP A 365 -31.55 17.29 10.68
N MET A 366 -30.52 16.81 11.39
CA MET A 366 -30.26 15.38 11.57
C MET A 366 -31.02 14.77 12.75
N GLU A 367 -31.89 15.53 13.42
CA GLU A 367 -32.84 15.01 14.41
C GLU A 367 -34.20 14.67 13.77
N ASN A 368 -34.44 15.18 12.56
CA ASN A 368 -35.70 14.95 11.84
C ASN A 368 -35.82 13.51 11.30
N GLU A 369 -36.73 12.73 11.89
CA GLU A 369 -36.97 11.33 11.49
C GLU A 369 -37.33 11.16 10.00
N VAL A 370 -38.00 12.14 9.37
CA VAL A 370 -38.35 12.06 7.94
C VAL A 370 -37.09 12.12 7.07
N PHE A 371 -36.08 12.87 7.49
CA PHE A 371 -34.81 12.97 6.79
C PHE A 371 -33.92 11.76 7.08
N LEU A 372 -33.88 11.31 8.33
CA LEU A 372 -33.14 10.11 8.71
C LEU A 372 -33.69 8.86 8.02
N PHE A 373 -35.01 8.74 7.86
CA PHE A 373 -35.68 7.50 7.46
C PHE A 373 -36.48 7.64 6.15
N PRO A 374 -35.82 7.88 4.99
CA PRO A 374 -36.51 8.12 3.74
C PRO A 374 -37.39 6.93 3.33
N LYS A 375 -38.56 7.21 2.73
CA LYS A 375 -39.43 6.13 2.21
C LYS A 375 -38.73 5.34 1.10
N ASN A 376 -38.16 6.04 0.11
CA ASN A 376 -37.34 5.45 -0.96
C ASN A 376 -35.91 6.00 -0.85
N LEU A 377 -34.98 5.14 -0.41
CA LEU A 377 -33.59 5.51 -0.18
C LEU A 377 -32.89 5.93 -1.49
N GLU A 378 -33.12 5.21 -2.58
CA GLU A 378 -32.44 5.50 -3.86
C GLU A 378 -32.83 6.85 -4.43
N LYS A 379 -34.14 7.12 -4.48
CA LYS A 379 -34.65 8.40 -4.97
C LYS A 379 -34.09 9.56 -4.14
N LYS A 380 -34.13 9.46 -2.81
CA LYS A 380 -33.63 10.51 -1.92
C LYS A 380 -32.10 10.64 -1.98
N HIS A 381 -31.38 9.56 -2.15
CA HIS A 381 -29.94 9.61 -2.42
C HIS A 381 -29.64 10.39 -3.70
N GLN A 382 -30.33 10.09 -4.81
CA GLN A 382 -30.13 10.81 -6.07
C GLN A 382 -30.50 12.30 -5.97
N GLU A 383 -31.56 12.64 -5.24
CA GLU A 383 -31.91 14.04 -4.95
C GLU A 383 -30.77 14.77 -4.22
N MET A 384 -30.14 14.13 -3.22
CA MET A 384 -29.01 14.71 -2.49
C MET A 384 -27.75 14.86 -3.34
N VAL A 385 -27.46 13.89 -4.21
CA VAL A 385 -26.35 14.01 -5.18
C VAL A 385 -26.57 15.23 -6.09
N ASN A 386 -27.79 15.39 -6.61
CA ASN A 386 -28.12 16.51 -7.50
C ASN A 386 -27.99 17.85 -6.78
N GLU A 387 -28.48 17.97 -5.55
CA GLU A 387 -28.37 19.20 -4.77
C GLU A 387 -26.92 19.54 -4.41
N LYS A 388 -26.13 18.55 -3.97
CA LYS A 388 -24.71 18.73 -3.66
C LYS A 388 -23.93 19.19 -4.89
N ASN A 389 -24.19 18.59 -6.05
CA ASN A 389 -23.59 19.01 -7.31
C ASN A 389 -23.99 20.45 -7.67
N LYS A 390 -25.27 20.82 -7.50
CA LYS A 390 -25.77 22.18 -7.74
C LYS A 390 -25.08 23.21 -6.84
N ARG A 391 -24.98 22.98 -5.53
CA ARG A 391 -24.27 23.90 -4.61
C ARG A 391 -22.78 24.01 -4.95
N THR A 392 -22.15 22.90 -5.31
CA THR A 392 -20.74 22.88 -5.73
C THR A 392 -20.54 23.70 -7.00
N ASP A 393 -21.47 23.60 -7.95
CA ASP A 393 -21.48 24.39 -9.17
C ASP A 393 -21.66 25.88 -8.90
N GLU A 394 -22.61 26.26 -8.03
CA GLU A 394 -22.84 27.65 -7.63
C GLU A 394 -21.59 28.25 -6.96
N LEU A 395 -20.94 27.50 -6.06
CA LEU A 395 -19.68 27.91 -5.44
C LEU A 395 -18.55 28.05 -6.46
N TYR A 396 -18.44 27.12 -7.41
CA TYR A 396 -17.45 27.20 -8.49
C TYR A 396 -17.68 28.43 -9.38
N ILE A 397 -18.92 28.70 -9.79
CA ILE A 397 -19.28 29.87 -10.58
C ILE A 397 -18.94 31.16 -9.82
N THR A 398 -19.29 31.22 -8.52
CA THR A 398 -18.97 32.37 -7.66
C THR A 398 -17.47 32.61 -7.57
N LYS A 399 -16.68 31.54 -7.34
CA LYS A 399 -15.22 31.61 -7.31
C LYS A 399 -14.66 32.12 -8.64
N VAL A 400 -15.12 31.57 -9.76
CA VAL A 400 -14.67 31.94 -11.11
C VAL A 400 -15.03 33.39 -11.44
N LYS A 401 -16.21 33.88 -11.05
CA LYS A 401 -16.56 35.30 -11.19
C LYS A 401 -15.62 36.22 -10.41
N ASN A 402 -15.29 35.84 -9.17
CA ASN A 402 -14.36 36.61 -8.34
C ASN A 402 -12.93 36.60 -8.88
N GLU A 403 -12.43 35.44 -9.31
CA GLU A 403 -11.05 35.26 -9.81
C GLU A 403 -10.85 35.89 -11.20
N TYR A 404 -11.87 35.83 -12.05
CA TYR A 404 -11.83 36.30 -13.44
C TYR A 404 -12.78 37.49 -13.70
N GLY A 405 -12.91 38.39 -12.73
CA GLY A 405 -13.81 39.55 -12.82
C GLY A 405 -13.42 40.60 -13.88
N GLU A 406 -12.20 40.58 -14.42
CA GLU A 406 -11.81 41.51 -15.49
C GLU A 406 -12.51 41.20 -16.81
N ILE A 407 -13.02 39.97 -16.98
CA ILE A 407 -13.81 39.58 -18.16
C ILE A 407 -15.05 40.49 -18.27
N GLU A 408 -15.82 40.60 -17.19
CA GLU A 408 -17.02 41.43 -17.14
C GLU A 408 -16.69 42.93 -17.31
N LYS A 409 -15.64 43.41 -16.66
CA LYS A 409 -15.20 44.81 -16.78
C LYS A 409 -14.82 45.20 -18.22
N ARG A 410 -14.21 44.27 -18.96
CA ARG A 410 -13.78 44.49 -20.35
C ARG A 410 -14.88 44.28 -21.38
N PHE A 411 -15.99 43.64 -21.01
CA PHE A 411 -17.08 43.27 -21.92
C PHE A 411 -17.51 44.44 -22.82
N LYS A 412 -17.85 45.61 -22.25
CA LYS A 412 -18.30 46.78 -23.05
C LYS A 412 -17.27 47.25 -24.08
N LYS A 413 -15.97 47.17 -23.77
CA LYS A 413 -14.89 47.55 -24.69
C LYS A 413 -14.73 46.50 -25.79
N LEU A 414 -14.76 45.23 -25.42
CA LEU A 414 -14.66 44.12 -26.36
C LEU A 414 -15.87 44.06 -27.28
N ASP A 415 -17.07 44.33 -26.78
CA ASP A 415 -18.31 44.32 -27.55
C ASP A 415 -18.27 45.42 -28.62
N ARG A 416 -17.86 46.64 -28.27
CA ARG A 416 -17.60 47.70 -29.26
C ARG A 416 -16.57 47.31 -30.33
N LYS A 417 -15.55 46.53 -29.97
CA LYS A 417 -14.50 46.10 -30.92
C LYS A 417 -15.01 44.97 -31.82
N TYR A 418 -15.51 43.89 -31.22
CA TYR A 418 -15.73 42.58 -31.83
C TYR A 418 -17.17 42.28 -32.22
N HIS A 419 -18.17 43.02 -31.73
CA HIS A 419 -19.56 42.76 -32.09
C HIS A 419 -19.77 42.98 -33.60
N TYR A 420 -20.40 42.01 -34.25
CA TYR A 420 -20.78 42.10 -35.66
C TYR A 420 -22.00 41.23 -35.95
N GLU A 421 -22.90 41.76 -36.78
CA GLU A 421 -24.13 41.09 -37.18
C GLU A 421 -24.27 41.17 -38.70
N LYS A 422 -24.46 40.02 -39.35
CA LYS A 422 -24.72 39.93 -40.78
C LYS A 422 -25.30 38.57 -41.16
N ASP A 423 -26.14 38.53 -42.19
CA ASP A 423 -26.65 37.30 -42.81
C ASP A 423 -27.34 36.36 -41.79
N GLY A 424 -28.06 36.92 -40.81
CA GLY A 424 -28.78 36.19 -39.77
C GLY A 424 -27.89 35.61 -38.66
N LEU A 425 -26.59 35.90 -38.66
CA LEU A 425 -25.64 35.51 -37.62
C LEU A 425 -25.14 36.72 -36.83
N GLU A 426 -24.91 36.52 -35.54
CA GLU A 426 -24.37 37.49 -34.59
C GLU A 426 -23.12 36.90 -33.92
N ILE A 427 -22.00 37.64 -33.93
CA ILE A 427 -20.83 37.33 -33.12
C ILE A 427 -20.61 38.42 -32.07
N ARG A 428 -20.47 38.00 -30.80
CA ARG A 428 -20.21 38.90 -29.67
C ARG A 428 -19.24 38.29 -28.66
N PRO A 429 -18.50 39.09 -27.88
CA PRO A 429 -17.73 38.55 -26.77
C PRO A 429 -18.64 37.96 -25.68
N VAL A 430 -18.07 37.04 -24.90
CA VAL A 430 -18.67 36.58 -23.65
C VAL A 430 -18.79 37.73 -22.64
N LYS A 431 -19.90 37.76 -21.90
CA LYS A 431 -20.26 38.82 -20.94
C LYS A 431 -19.48 38.73 -19.64
N ASP A 432 -19.23 37.51 -19.16
CA ASP A 432 -18.59 37.23 -17.88
C ASP A 432 -17.97 35.83 -17.87
N ALA A 433 -17.32 35.51 -16.76
CA ALA A 433 -16.67 34.22 -16.55
C ALA A 433 -17.70 33.06 -16.44
N GLU A 434 -18.92 33.33 -15.95
CA GLU A 434 -20.00 32.34 -15.86
C GLU A 434 -20.44 31.90 -17.26
N GLU A 435 -20.59 32.84 -18.21
CA GLU A 435 -21.01 32.53 -19.57
C GLU A 435 -20.01 31.60 -20.28
N ILE A 436 -18.70 31.79 -20.06
CA ILE A 436 -17.66 30.86 -20.58
C ILE A 436 -17.83 29.46 -20.00
N VAL A 437 -18.04 29.34 -18.69
CA VAL A 437 -18.21 28.05 -18.01
C VAL A 437 -19.48 27.34 -18.51
N MET A 438 -20.59 28.07 -18.59
CA MET A 438 -21.88 27.54 -19.03
C MET A 438 -21.85 27.16 -20.51
N GLU A 439 -21.16 27.93 -21.35
CA GLU A 439 -20.97 27.62 -22.76
C GLU A 439 -20.20 26.31 -22.94
N GLY A 440 -19.07 26.16 -22.24
CA GLY A 440 -18.26 24.94 -22.28
C GLY A 440 -19.06 23.70 -21.87
N ARG A 441 -19.92 23.84 -20.85
CA ARG A 441 -20.80 22.76 -20.38
C ARG A 441 -21.88 22.41 -21.41
N LYS A 442 -22.59 23.38 -21.95
CA LYS A 442 -23.68 23.16 -22.94
C LYS A 442 -23.16 22.54 -24.24
N GLN A 443 -22.00 22.99 -24.71
CA GLN A 443 -21.38 22.48 -25.94
C GLN A 443 -20.56 21.20 -25.73
N HIS A 444 -20.38 20.76 -24.47
CA HIS A 444 -19.54 19.60 -24.10
C HIS A 444 -18.10 19.69 -24.64
N HIS A 445 -17.50 20.88 -24.60
CA HIS A 445 -16.14 21.11 -25.09
C HIS A 445 -15.31 21.99 -24.15
N CYS A 446 -14.00 22.03 -24.38
CA CYS A 446 -13.01 22.49 -23.41
C CYS A 446 -12.97 24.01 -23.12
N VAL A 447 -13.81 24.83 -23.77
CA VAL A 447 -13.82 26.30 -23.63
C VAL A 447 -14.07 26.76 -22.18
N GLY A 448 -14.77 25.97 -21.37
CA GLY A 448 -15.02 26.26 -19.96
C GLY A 448 -13.84 26.02 -19.00
N ARG A 449 -12.66 25.61 -19.49
CA ARG A 449 -11.48 25.32 -18.65
C ARG A 449 -10.75 26.60 -18.22
N GLU A 450 -10.03 26.52 -17.09
CA GLU A 450 -9.27 27.65 -16.51
C GLU A 450 -8.31 28.34 -17.48
N VAL A 451 -7.74 27.60 -18.44
CA VAL A 451 -6.82 28.16 -19.44
C VAL A 451 -7.47 29.28 -20.26
N TYR A 452 -8.72 29.10 -20.70
CA TYR A 452 -9.45 30.08 -21.50
C TYR A 452 -9.92 31.26 -20.66
N LEU A 453 -10.42 30.98 -19.45
CA LEU A 453 -10.77 32.01 -18.45
C LEU A 453 -9.58 32.93 -18.17
N LYS A 454 -8.39 32.34 -17.90
CA LYS A 454 -7.16 33.08 -17.62
C LYS A 454 -6.68 33.91 -18.80
N LYS A 455 -6.70 33.35 -20.02
CA LYS A 455 -6.30 34.10 -21.22
C LYS A 455 -7.23 35.28 -21.52
N HIS A 456 -8.54 35.07 -21.38
CA HIS A 456 -9.56 36.11 -21.55
C HIS A 456 -9.37 37.23 -20.51
N ASN A 457 -9.30 36.86 -19.25
CA ASN A 457 -9.12 37.79 -18.14
C ASN A 457 -7.83 38.62 -18.27
N GLN A 458 -6.74 38.00 -18.73
CA GLN A 458 -5.46 38.68 -18.97
C GLN A 458 -5.44 39.51 -20.26
N GLY A 459 -6.38 39.28 -21.19
CA GLY A 459 -6.42 39.96 -22.49
C GLY A 459 -5.44 39.40 -23.53
N LYS A 460 -5.02 38.14 -23.39
CA LYS A 460 -4.12 37.45 -24.33
C LYS A 460 -4.84 36.91 -25.57
N SER A 461 -6.09 36.52 -25.39
CA SER A 461 -7.06 36.13 -26.40
C SER A 461 -8.44 36.22 -25.79
N TYR A 462 -9.46 36.38 -26.62
CA TYR A 462 -10.85 36.56 -26.19
C TYR A 462 -11.71 35.42 -26.72
N ILE A 463 -12.73 35.06 -25.95
CA ILE A 463 -13.75 34.09 -26.36
C ILE A 463 -14.95 34.88 -26.86
N LEU A 464 -15.34 34.62 -28.10
CA LEU A 464 -16.54 35.13 -28.74
C LEU A 464 -17.54 33.99 -28.94
N LEU A 465 -18.82 34.35 -28.93
CA LEU A 465 -19.95 33.47 -29.14
C LEU A 465 -20.57 33.85 -30.48
N LEU A 466 -20.59 32.91 -31.43
CA LEU A 466 -21.39 33.02 -32.64
C LEU A 466 -22.75 32.38 -32.38
N ARG A 467 -23.80 33.08 -32.81
CA ARG A 467 -25.20 32.74 -32.60
C ARG A 467 -26.02 32.95 -33.87
N LYS A 468 -27.11 32.20 -34.00
CA LYS A 468 -28.18 32.52 -34.94
C LYS A 468 -29.06 33.60 -34.32
N LYS A 469 -29.39 34.63 -35.08
CA LYS A 469 -30.15 35.79 -34.60
C LYS A 469 -31.54 35.42 -34.08
N GLU A 470 -32.15 34.41 -34.68
CA GLU A 470 -33.47 33.89 -34.25
C GLU A 470 -33.40 33.17 -32.90
N GLU A 471 -32.22 32.66 -32.51
CA GLU A 471 -32.00 31.86 -31.29
C GLU A 471 -30.73 32.30 -30.53
N PRO A 472 -30.64 33.55 -30.05
CA PRO A 472 -29.40 34.11 -29.50
C PRO A 472 -28.91 33.40 -28.21
N ASN A 473 -29.83 32.70 -27.52
CA ASN A 473 -29.55 31.95 -26.29
C ASN A 473 -29.12 30.49 -26.53
N VAL A 474 -29.16 30.01 -27.78
CA VAL A 474 -28.79 28.64 -28.15
C VAL A 474 -27.34 28.64 -28.66
N PRO A 475 -26.43 27.85 -28.05
CA PRO A 475 -25.05 27.77 -28.51
C PRO A 475 -24.93 27.27 -29.96
N TYR A 476 -24.21 28.03 -30.78
CA TYR A 476 -23.89 27.62 -32.17
C TYR A 476 -22.39 27.32 -32.31
N TYR A 477 -21.53 28.32 -32.29
CA TYR A 477 -20.07 28.15 -32.24
C TYR A 477 -19.40 29.03 -31.19
N THR A 478 -18.30 28.54 -30.63
CA THR A 478 -17.37 29.32 -29.81
C THR A 478 -16.12 29.64 -30.61
N ILE A 479 -15.59 30.86 -30.46
CA ILE A 479 -14.45 31.36 -31.22
C ILE A 479 -13.40 31.91 -30.24
N GLU A 480 -12.14 31.51 -30.35
CA GLU A 480 -11.02 32.18 -29.68
C GLU A 480 -10.33 33.12 -30.69
N ILE A 481 -10.23 34.41 -30.34
CA ILE A 481 -9.64 35.45 -31.20
C ILE A 481 -8.48 36.15 -30.48
N ARG A 482 -7.46 36.58 -31.21
CA ARG A 482 -6.38 37.46 -30.73
C ARG A 482 -6.17 38.59 -31.72
N GLY A 483 -6.38 39.84 -31.29
CA GLY A 483 -6.36 40.97 -32.22
C GLY A 483 -7.47 40.80 -33.26
N GLU A 484 -7.11 40.70 -34.54
CA GLU A 484 -8.03 40.49 -35.67
C GLU A 484 -7.91 39.06 -36.23
N GLU A 485 -7.15 38.18 -35.56
CA GLU A 485 -6.89 36.81 -35.99
C GLU A 485 -7.70 35.80 -35.16
N ILE A 486 -8.48 34.97 -35.85
CA ILE A 486 -9.19 33.83 -35.23
C ILE A 486 -8.19 32.69 -35.04
N LEU A 487 -7.97 32.29 -33.78
CA LEU A 487 -7.05 31.20 -33.43
C LEU A 487 -7.71 29.84 -33.61
N GLN A 488 -8.97 29.72 -33.18
CA GLN A 488 -9.75 28.49 -33.28
C GLN A 488 -11.24 28.78 -33.11
N TRP A 489 -12.08 27.88 -33.60
CA TRP A 489 -13.52 27.92 -33.38
C TRP A 489 -14.10 26.51 -33.40
N TYR A 490 -15.10 26.23 -32.56
CA TYR A 490 -15.69 24.88 -32.39
C TYR A 490 -17.17 24.93 -31.98
N GLY A 491 -17.94 23.94 -32.43
CA GLY A 491 -19.32 23.71 -32.03
C GLY A 491 -19.43 22.55 -31.05
N LYS A 492 -20.64 22.02 -30.88
CA LYS A 492 -20.90 20.90 -29.95
C LYS A 492 -19.97 19.72 -30.20
N PHE A 493 -19.36 19.17 -29.14
CA PHE A 493 -18.39 18.07 -29.20
C PHE A 493 -17.20 18.32 -30.15
N ASP A 494 -16.73 19.57 -30.21
CA ASP A 494 -15.63 20.00 -31.10
C ASP A 494 -15.90 19.77 -32.60
N LYS A 495 -17.18 19.64 -32.99
CA LYS A 495 -17.60 19.44 -34.39
C LYS A 495 -17.87 20.76 -35.11
N LYS A 496 -17.79 20.70 -36.45
CA LYS A 496 -18.01 21.81 -37.39
C LYS A 496 -18.95 21.40 -38.53
N PRO A 497 -20.25 21.14 -38.25
CA PRO A 497 -21.18 20.67 -39.26
C PRO A 497 -21.37 21.64 -40.45
N ASP A 498 -21.31 22.96 -40.21
CA ASP A 498 -21.56 24.00 -41.23
C ASP A 498 -20.26 24.71 -41.66
N LYS A 499 -19.18 23.93 -41.80
CA LYS A 499 -17.82 24.48 -41.86
C LYS A 499 -17.62 25.51 -42.97
N GLU A 500 -18.04 25.21 -44.18
CA GLU A 500 -17.79 26.04 -45.37
C GLU A 500 -18.49 27.40 -45.24
N GLN A 501 -19.78 27.39 -44.87
CA GLN A 501 -20.56 28.61 -44.68
C GLN A 501 -20.00 29.49 -43.54
N VAL A 502 -19.61 28.86 -42.42
CA VAL A 502 -19.10 29.57 -41.26
C VAL A 502 -17.69 30.10 -41.50
N ASP A 503 -16.82 29.36 -42.18
CA ASP A 503 -15.48 29.84 -42.56
C ASP A 503 -15.58 31.05 -43.49
N GLU A 504 -16.46 31.04 -44.50
CA GLU A 504 -16.67 32.19 -45.38
C GLU A 504 -17.18 33.42 -44.62
N TRP A 505 -18.12 33.21 -43.69
CA TRP A 505 -18.66 34.29 -42.86
C TRP A 505 -17.60 34.87 -41.90
N LEU A 506 -16.81 34.00 -41.25
CA LEU A 506 -15.72 34.39 -40.35
C LEU A 506 -14.61 35.14 -41.10
N GLN A 507 -14.35 34.79 -42.36
CA GLN A 507 -13.40 35.52 -43.20
C GLN A 507 -13.89 36.96 -43.46
N LYS A 508 -15.16 37.13 -43.84
CA LYS A 508 -15.79 38.45 -44.00
C LYS A 508 -15.74 39.27 -42.70
N TYR A 509 -15.93 38.60 -41.55
CA TYR A 509 -15.82 39.22 -40.23
C TYR A 509 -14.39 39.69 -39.92
N VAL A 510 -13.37 38.87 -40.18
CA VAL A 510 -11.96 39.24 -40.00
C VAL A 510 -11.58 40.44 -40.89
N ASP A 511 -12.05 40.48 -42.13
CA ASP A 511 -11.80 41.60 -43.03
C ASP A 511 -12.48 42.89 -42.55
N TYR A 512 -13.70 42.79 -42.03
CA TYR A 512 -14.38 43.90 -41.36
C TYR A 512 -13.56 44.44 -40.18
N LEU A 513 -13.04 43.56 -39.31
CA LEU A 513 -12.21 43.97 -38.17
C LEU A 513 -10.93 44.70 -38.62
N LYS A 514 -10.24 44.20 -39.65
CA LYS A 514 -9.04 44.83 -40.21
C LYS A 514 -9.31 46.23 -40.78
N ILE A 515 -10.43 46.39 -41.49
CA ILE A 515 -10.85 47.71 -42.03
C ILE A 515 -11.16 48.68 -40.90
N LYS A 516 -11.90 48.22 -39.89
CA LYS A 516 -12.27 49.00 -38.70
C LYS A 516 -11.04 49.46 -37.93
N GLU A 517 -10.06 48.57 -37.72
CA GLU A 517 -8.81 48.90 -37.05
C GLU A 517 -7.96 49.92 -37.84
N LYS A 518 -7.87 49.78 -39.17
CA LYS A 518 -7.19 50.77 -40.02
C LYS A 518 -7.82 52.16 -39.96
N LYS A 519 -9.15 52.26 -39.85
CA LYS A 519 -9.86 53.54 -39.70
C LYS A 519 -9.59 54.17 -38.33
N VAL A 520 -9.58 53.38 -37.26
CA VAL A 520 -9.27 53.86 -35.90
C VAL A 520 -7.83 54.37 -35.79
N ARG A 521 -6.85 53.69 -36.39
CA ARG A 521 -5.44 54.13 -36.42
C ARG A 521 -5.15 55.36 -37.28
N LYS A 522 -6.09 55.78 -38.15
CA LYS A 522 -5.97 57.02 -38.93
C LYS A 522 -6.56 58.24 -38.20
N ILE A 523 -7.32 58.02 -37.13
CA ILE A 523 -8.07 59.05 -36.40
C ILE A 523 -7.47 59.29 -34.99
N ALA A 524 -6.75 58.31 -34.45
CA ALA A 524 -5.92 58.42 -33.25
C ALA A 524 -4.49 58.80 -33.62
#